data_AF-A0A7X1P722-F1
#
_entry.id   AF-A0A7X1P722-F1
#
_cell.length_a   1.000
_cell.length_b   1.000
_cell.length_c   1.000
_cell.angle_alpha   90.00
_cell.angle_beta   90.00
_cell.angle_gamma   90.00
#
_symmetry.space_group_name_H-M   'P 1'
#
loop_
_entity.id
_entity.type
_entity.pdbx_description
1 polymer ?
#
loop_
_entity_poly.entity_id
_entity_poly.type
_entity_poly.pdbx_seq_one_letter_code
_entity_poly.pdbx_strand_id
1 'polypeptide(L)'
;MNFRIADTFTDSLARLTGEEQKLVKTTAFDLQMNPVNPGMSFHKLDRAKDKNFWSVRAGRDIRLIVHKTHADLLLCYVDHHDKAYAWAERRKLETHPRTGAAQLVEIRERVVEIPAPRYAERERPAAIKRLLFAQTPDETLLSYGVPSEWLADVRLADEDSLLELATHLPSEAAEALLELATGGQPQIVRPKMPAGADPFEHPDAQRRFRVMTDVDELERALAYPWDKWTIFLHPAQREWVERDYGGPARVSGSAGTGKTIVALHRAVYLARKNHESRVLLTTFSDTLANALRTRLRRLVGNEPRLAERIEVHAMDAIGERLYERRFGDPNIASSQAIQDAIEKEAKAAGEKAGRGFLLSEWDELVDAWQLDTWEAYRDVKRLGRKTRLPEKRRAALWAIFESVRVRLKARHLVTRAEMFCRLAADATERKRPAFDFAVVDESQDLSVAQLRFLAALGGGRPNALLFAGDLGQRIFQQPFSWKSLGVDVRGRSRTLHVNYRTSHQIRMQADRLLGAEVADVDGNKESRRGTVSVFNGPTP
;
A
#
# COMPACT_ATOMS: atom_id res chain seq x y z
N MET A 1 24.06 6.80 -25.01
CA MET A 1 23.06 7.83 -24.71
C MET A 1 22.03 7.19 -23.79
N ASN A 2 21.81 7.71 -22.57
CA ASN A 2 20.84 7.11 -21.66
C ASN A 2 19.43 7.51 -22.10
N PHE A 3 18.56 6.52 -22.28
CA PHE A 3 17.16 6.76 -22.59
C PHE A 3 16.36 6.79 -21.29
N ARG A 4 15.60 7.86 -21.06
CA ARG A 4 14.83 8.05 -19.83
C ARG A 4 13.38 8.43 -20.15
N ILE A 5 12.48 8.15 -19.22
CA ILE A 5 11.07 8.56 -19.30
C ILE A 5 10.70 9.33 -18.03
N ALA A 6 10.05 10.48 -18.22
CA ALA A 6 9.42 11.26 -17.15
C ALA A 6 8.02 10.72 -16.82
N ASP A 7 7.62 10.79 -15.56
CA ASP A 7 6.25 10.55 -15.10
C ASP A 7 5.22 11.38 -15.89
N THR A 8 5.51 12.66 -16.13
CA THR A 8 4.68 13.58 -16.93
C THR A 8 4.44 13.11 -18.36
N PHE A 9 5.36 12.33 -18.96
CA PHE A 9 5.15 11.70 -20.26
C PHE A 9 4.13 10.55 -20.14
N THR A 10 4.27 9.70 -19.13
CA THR A 10 3.34 8.59 -18.88
C THR A 10 1.91 9.09 -18.59
N ASP A 11 1.78 10.13 -17.77
CA ASP A 11 0.48 10.71 -17.41
C ASP A 11 -0.20 11.35 -18.63
N SER A 12 0.57 12.07 -19.44
CA SER A 12 0.04 12.72 -20.64
C SER A 12 -0.29 11.72 -21.74
N LEU A 13 0.50 10.65 -21.90
CA LEU A 13 0.21 9.54 -22.81
C LEU A 13 -1.13 8.87 -22.47
N ALA A 14 -1.43 8.68 -21.17
CA ALA A 14 -2.67 8.05 -20.73
C ALA A 14 -3.93 8.86 -21.06
N ARG A 15 -3.80 10.18 -21.29
CA ARG A 15 -4.92 11.06 -21.66
C ARG A 15 -5.28 11.01 -23.15
N LEU A 16 -4.41 10.44 -23.99
CA LEU A 16 -4.62 10.33 -25.43
C LEU A 16 -5.54 9.14 -25.78
N THR A 17 -6.12 9.17 -26.97
CA THR A 17 -6.91 8.06 -27.51
C THR A 17 -6.04 6.81 -27.76
N GLY A 18 -6.66 5.64 -27.91
CA GLY A 18 -5.91 4.39 -28.13
C GLY A 18 -5.03 4.40 -29.40
N GLU A 19 -5.50 5.04 -30.48
CA GLU A 19 -4.73 5.17 -31.72
C GLU A 19 -3.55 6.12 -31.56
N GLU A 20 -3.75 7.27 -30.92
CA GLU A 20 -2.69 8.24 -30.60
C GLU A 20 -1.65 7.64 -29.67
N GLN A 21 -2.08 6.89 -28.65
CA GLN A 21 -1.19 6.15 -27.77
C GLN A 21 -0.32 5.18 -28.57
N LYS A 22 -0.89 4.43 -29.53
CA LYS A 22 -0.13 3.49 -30.36
C LYS A 22 0.93 4.22 -31.21
N LEU A 23 0.57 5.36 -31.80
CA LEU A 23 1.51 6.19 -32.58
C LEU A 23 2.67 6.71 -31.72
N VAL A 24 2.36 7.23 -30.53
CA VAL A 24 3.37 7.75 -29.61
C VAL A 24 4.28 6.65 -29.10
N LYS A 25 3.72 5.48 -28.75
CA LYS A 25 4.51 4.33 -28.30
C LYS A 25 5.49 3.87 -29.39
N THR A 26 5.01 3.73 -30.62
CA THR A 26 5.84 3.38 -31.78
C THR A 26 6.98 4.40 -31.96
N THR A 27 6.65 5.70 -31.90
CA THR A 27 7.65 6.77 -32.00
C THR A 27 8.69 6.71 -30.86
N ALA A 28 8.26 6.42 -29.62
CA ALA A 28 9.14 6.27 -28.48
C ALA A 28 10.10 5.06 -28.62
N PHE A 29 9.61 3.93 -29.16
CA PHE A 29 10.44 2.78 -29.49
C PHE A 29 11.48 3.09 -30.55
N ASP A 30 11.06 3.74 -31.63
CA ASP A 30 11.95 4.11 -32.72
C ASP A 30 13.07 5.03 -32.23
N LEU A 31 12.75 5.97 -31.32
CA LEU A 31 13.72 6.86 -30.69
C LEU A 31 14.73 6.13 -29.79
N GLN A 32 14.33 5.05 -29.12
CA GLN A 32 15.25 4.23 -28.32
C GLN A 32 16.16 3.38 -29.22
N MET A 33 15.62 2.80 -30.30
CA MET A 33 16.37 1.96 -31.23
C MET A 33 17.40 2.77 -32.03
N ASN A 34 17.03 3.95 -32.50
CA ASN A 34 17.88 4.76 -33.36
C ASN A 34 17.70 6.27 -33.10
N PRO A 35 18.37 6.83 -32.08
CA PRO A 35 18.23 8.24 -31.68
C PRO A 35 18.72 9.27 -32.71
N VAL A 36 19.41 8.81 -33.77
CA VAL A 36 20.11 9.62 -34.79
C VAL A 36 19.52 9.42 -36.19
N ASN A 37 18.39 8.72 -36.30
CA ASN A 37 17.81 8.41 -37.61
C ASN A 37 17.39 9.70 -38.37
N PRO A 38 17.87 9.94 -39.60
CA PRO A 38 17.57 11.18 -40.35
C PRO A 38 16.09 11.39 -40.71
N GLY A 39 15.26 10.36 -40.57
CA GLY A 39 13.82 10.42 -40.83
C GLY A 39 12.96 10.93 -39.66
N MET A 40 13.53 11.15 -38.47
CA MET A 40 12.82 11.70 -37.32
C MET A 40 13.12 13.18 -37.17
N SER A 41 12.19 14.03 -37.59
CA SER A 41 12.34 15.49 -37.51
C SER A 41 12.27 15.98 -36.07
N PHE A 42 13.41 16.04 -35.39
CA PHE A 42 13.55 16.79 -34.16
C PHE A 42 13.38 18.28 -34.49
N HIS A 43 12.32 18.89 -33.96
CA HIS A 43 12.06 20.31 -34.08
C HIS A 43 12.51 21.00 -32.80
N LYS A 44 13.42 21.97 -32.94
CA LYS A 44 13.82 22.81 -31.80
C LYS A 44 12.66 23.73 -31.42
N LEU A 45 12.45 23.92 -30.12
CA LEU A 45 11.43 24.83 -29.61
C LEU A 45 12.06 26.21 -29.38
N ASP A 46 11.78 27.17 -30.25
CA ASP A 46 12.43 28.50 -30.21
C ASP A 46 12.00 29.34 -29.00
N ARG A 47 10.78 29.13 -28.50
CA ARG A 47 10.21 29.84 -27.35
C ARG A 47 10.44 29.13 -26.01
N ALA A 48 11.03 27.93 -26.03
CA ALA A 48 11.31 27.21 -24.80
C ALA A 48 12.43 27.91 -24.02
N LYS A 49 12.19 28.15 -22.72
CA LYS A 49 13.19 28.73 -21.82
C LYS A 49 14.39 27.80 -21.62
N ASP A 50 14.16 26.49 -21.70
CA ASP A 50 15.19 25.47 -21.75
C ASP A 50 15.52 25.09 -23.20
N LYS A 51 16.76 25.35 -23.62
CA LYS A 51 17.24 25.14 -24.99
C LYS A 51 17.41 23.67 -25.37
N ASN A 52 17.37 22.78 -24.39
CA ASN A 52 17.50 21.33 -24.59
C ASN A 52 16.14 20.64 -24.80
N PHE A 53 15.02 21.37 -24.78
CA PHE A 53 13.74 20.81 -25.21
C PHE A 53 13.60 20.79 -26.74
N TRP A 54 13.17 19.64 -27.24
CA TRP A 54 12.88 19.38 -28.63
C TRP A 54 11.50 18.73 -28.75
N SER A 55 10.85 18.91 -29.89
CA SER A 55 9.63 18.22 -30.25
C SER A 55 9.90 17.17 -31.32
N VAL A 56 9.34 15.98 -31.14
CA VAL A 56 9.32 14.90 -32.14
C VAL A 56 7.89 14.69 -32.58
N ARG A 57 7.69 14.61 -33.90
CA ARG A 57 6.37 14.38 -34.49
C ARG A 57 6.01 12.90 -34.41
N ALA A 58 4.98 12.57 -33.64
CA ALA A 58 4.45 11.20 -33.54
C ALA A 58 3.23 10.97 -34.45
N GLY A 59 2.58 12.04 -34.93
CA GLY A 59 1.42 11.96 -35.81
C GLY A 59 1.14 13.28 -36.54
N ARG A 60 -0.07 13.46 -37.07
CA ARG A 60 -0.45 14.74 -37.70
C ARG A 60 -0.42 15.88 -36.67
N ASP A 61 -1.15 15.71 -35.57
CA ASP A 61 -1.29 16.71 -34.51
C ASP A 61 -0.57 16.34 -33.19
N ILE A 62 -0.14 15.09 -33.01
CA ILE A 62 0.53 14.68 -31.78
C ILE A 62 2.02 15.04 -31.80
N ARG A 63 2.51 15.59 -30.69
CA ARG A 63 3.89 16.02 -30.47
C ARG A 63 4.43 15.44 -29.16
N LEU A 64 5.57 14.77 -29.27
CA LEU A 64 6.35 14.24 -28.16
C LEU A 64 7.44 15.23 -27.79
N ILE A 65 7.37 15.80 -26.60
CA ILE A 65 8.41 16.69 -26.05
C ILE A 65 9.49 15.84 -25.41
N VAL A 66 10.74 16.08 -25.81
CA VAL A 66 11.92 15.39 -25.30
C VAL A 66 12.96 16.40 -24.83
N HIS A 67 13.67 16.08 -23.77
CA HIS A 67 14.86 16.80 -23.35
C HIS A 67 16.09 16.04 -23.83
N LYS A 68 16.90 16.65 -24.69
CA LYS A 68 18.02 16.01 -25.40
C LYS A 68 19.34 16.70 -25.09
N THR A 69 20.29 15.95 -24.55
CA THR A 69 21.69 16.37 -24.35
C THR A 69 22.63 15.42 -25.10
N HIS A 70 23.95 15.64 -25.04
CA HIS A 70 24.92 14.70 -25.61
C HIS A 70 24.90 13.32 -24.91
N ALA A 71 24.57 13.28 -23.63
CA ALA A 71 24.57 12.05 -22.83
C ALA A 71 23.18 11.39 -22.76
N ASP A 72 22.10 12.16 -22.83
CA ASP A 72 20.77 11.70 -22.41
C ASP A 72 19.65 12.10 -23.38
N LEU A 73 18.68 11.20 -23.54
CA LEU A 73 17.40 11.45 -24.22
C LEU A 73 16.26 11.13 -23.24
N LEU A 74 15.57 12.15 -22.76
CA LEU A 74 14.46 12.02 -21.82
C LEU A 74 13.13 12.32 -22.52
N LEU A 75 12.18 11.38 -22.48
CA LEU A 75 10.79 11.65 -22.88
C LEU A 75 10.09 12.42 -21.77
N CYS A 76 9.63 13.64 -22.06
CA CYS A 76 9.14 14.57 -21.03
C CYS A 76 7.61 14.69 -21.03
N TYR A 77 6.97 14.80 -22.19
CA TYR A 77 5.53 15.07 -22.28
C TYR A 77 4.99 14.72 -23.67
N VAL A 78 3.69 14.41 -23.78
CA VAL A 78 3.05 14.22 -25.09
C VAL A 78 1.64 14.79 -25.12
N ASP A 79 1.33 15.53 -26.16
CA ASP A 79 -0.03 16.07 -26.37
C ASP A 79 -0.21 16.50 -27.83
N HIS A 80 -1.37 17.06 -28.12
CA HIS A 80 -1.66 17.81 -29.33
C HIS A 80 -0.74 19.03 -29.42
N HIS A 81 -0.41 19.43 -30.65
CA HIS A 81 0.69 20.32 -30.98
C HIS A 81 0.82 21.54 -30.06
N ASP A 82 -0.24 22.35 -29.98
CA ASP A 82 -0.20 23.62 -29.25
C ASP A 82 -0.04 23.42 -27.74
N LYS A 83 -0.68 22.40 -27.19
CA LYS A 83 -0.59 22.06 -25.76
C LYS A 83 0.79 21.53 -25.40
N ALA A 84 1.36 20.69 -26.26
CA ALA A 84 2.70 20.14 -26.06
C ALA A 84 3.76 21.25 -26.07
N TYR A 85 3.63 22.23 -26.98
CA TYR A 85 4.54 23.36 -27.08
C TYR A 85 4.38 24.30 -25.88
N ALA A 86 3.14 24.66 -25.53
CA ALA A 86 2.85 25.49 -24.36
C ALA A 86 3.38 24.85 -23.05
N TRP A 87 3.29 23.53 -22.92
CA TRP A 87 3.84 22.79 -21.78
C TRP A 87 5.37 22.96 -21.68
N ALA A 88 6.07 22.79 -22.80
CA ALA A 88 7.53 22.90 -22.87
C ALA A 88 8.03 24.33 -22.68
N GLU A 89 7.33 25.32 -23.22
CA GLU A 89 7.67 26.74 -23.12
C GLU A 89 7.66 27.25 -21.67
N ARG A 90 6.79 26.67 -20.84
CA ARG A 90 6.61 27.03 -19.43
C ARG A 90 7.47 26.21 -18.48
N ARG A 91 8.35 25.34 -18.94
CA ARG A 91 9.11 24.43 -18.07
C ARG A 91 10.61 24.46 -18.38
N LYS A 92 11.41 24.04 -17.40
CA LYS A 92 12.84 23.73 -17.56
C LYS A 92 13.20 22.47 -16.78
N LEU A 93 14.20 21.75 -17.26
CA LEU A 93 14.81 20.67 -16.50
C LEU A 93 16.04 21.22 -15.76
N GLU A 94 16.04 21.12 -14.43
CA GLU A 94 17.14 21.63 -13.62
C GLU A 94 17.53 20.68 -12.49
N THR A 95 18.75 20.85 -11.98
CA THR A 95 19.22 20.18 -10.78
C THR A 95 18.94 21.08 -9.59
N HIS A 96 18.13 20.63 -8.66
CA HIS A 96 17.74 21.42 -7.51
C HIS A 96 18.98 21.77 -6.65
N PRO A 97 19.21 23.05 -6.29
CA PRO A 97 20.49 23.52 -5.73
C PRO A 97 20.82 22.93 -4.36
N ARG A 98 19.80 22.57 -3.56
CA ARG A 98 19.98 22.01 -2.21
C ARG A 98 19.90 20.48 -2.12
N THR A 99 18.96 19.85 -2.82
CA THR A 99 18.77 18.38 -2.81
C THR A 99 19.65 17.67 -3.85
N GLY A 100 20.08 18.35 -4.92
CA GLY A 100 20.81 17.74 -6.02
C GLY A 100 19.95 16.85 -6.94
N ALA A 101 18.63 16.79 -6.72
CA ALA A 101 17.72 16.02 -7.53
C ALA A 101 17.40 16.75 -8.85
N ALA A 102 17.37 16.03 -9.97
CA ALA A 102 16.78 16.55 -11.20
C ALA A 102 15.28 16.84 -11.01
N GLN A 103 14.77 17.95 -11.55
CA GLN A 103 13.37 18.36 -11.47
C GLN A 103 12.91 19.05 -12.76
N LEU A 104 11.66 18.79 -13.18
CA LEU A 104 10.95 19.58 -14.18
C LEU A 104 10.21 20.71 -13.47
N VAL A 105 10.69 21.94 -13.60
CA VAL A 105 10.17 23.10 -12.89
C VAL A 105 9.33 23.96 -13.83
N GLU A 106 8.11 24.28 -13.41
CA GLU A 106 7.25 25.23 -14.11
C GLU A 106 7.68 26.67 -13.82
N ILE A 107 7.97 27.42 -14.87
CA ILE A 107 8.42 28.80 -14.83
C ILE A 107 7.21 29.69 -15.08
N ARG A 108 6.77 30.42 -14.04
CA ARG A 108 5.75 31.46 -14.22
C ARG A 108 6.33 32.66 -14.97
N GLU A 109 5.58 33.14 -15.96
CA GLU A 109 5.70 34.52 -16.39
C GLU A 109 4.95 35.38 -15.37
N ARG A 110 5.66 36.34 -14.78
CA ARG A 110 5.06 37.26 -13.82
C ARG A 110 4.08 38.15 -14.59
N VAL A 111 2.80 37.76 -14.62
CA VAL A 111 1.75 38.67 -15.09
C VAL A 111 1.61 39.73 -14.01
N VAL A 112 2.28 40.87 -14.22
CA VAL A 112 1.97 42.08 -13.48
C VAL A 112 0.57 42.47 -13.95
N GLU A 113 -0.45 42.17 -13.14
CA GLU A 113 -1.77 42.74 -13.36
C GLU A 113 -1.63 44.26 -13.25
N ILE A 114 -1.63 44.94 -14.41
CA ILE A 114 -1.87 46.37 -14.46
C ILE A 114 -3.31 46.54 -13.96
N PRO A 115 -3.56 47.21 -12.83
CA PRO A 115 -4.91 47.32 -12.32
C PRO A 115 -5.69 48.21 -13.28
N ALA A 116 -6.54 47.59 -14.11
CA ALA A 116 -7.61 48.31 -14.78
C ALA A 116 -8.56 48.82 -13.68
N PRO A 117 -8.93 50.11 -13.67
CA PRO A 117 -9.82 50.65 -12.65
C PRO A 117 -11.21 50.01 -12.82
N ARG A 118 -11.53 49.04 -11.98
CA ARG A 118 -12.90 48.52 -11.84
C ARG A 118 -13.67 49.42 -10.87
N TYR A 119 -14.79 49.94 -11.36
CA TYR A 119 -15.78 50.64 -10.57
C TYR A 119 -16.32 49.74 -9.47
N ALA A 120 -16.51 50.35 -8.30
CA ALA A 120 -16.81 49.68 -7.04
C ALA A 120 -18.14 48.91 -7.06
N GLU A 121 -18.07 47.58 -7.00
CA GLU A 121 -19.00 46.80 -6.21
C GLU A 121 -18.36 46.55 -4.84
N ARG A 122 -19.12 46.76 -3.76
CA ARG A 122 -18.68 46.56 -2.38
C ARG A 122 -18.42 45.06 -2.14
N GLU A 123 -17.22 44.59 -2.43
CA GLU A 123 -16.71 43.34 -1.88
C GLU A 123 -16.49 43.52 -0.37
N ARG A 124 -17.07 42.62 0.42
CA ARG A 124 -16.75 42.49 1.84
C ARG A 124 -15.26 42.16 1.94
N PRO A 125 -14.47 42.81 2.82
CA PRO A 125 -13.07 42.47 2.96
C PRO A 125 -12.97 40.99 3.35
N ALA A 126 -12.35 40.18 2.48
CA ALA A 126 -12.03 38.79 2.79
C ALA A 126 -11.21 38.77 4.09
N ALA A 127 -11.61 37.93 5.04
CA ALA A 127 -10.87 37.77 6.28
C ALA A 127 -9.41 37.43 5.94
N ILE A 128 -8.45 38.19 6.50
CA ILE A 128 -7.01 37.96 6.26
C ILE A 128 -6.68 36.56 6.80
N LYS A 129 -6.51 35.60 5.88
CA LYS A 129 -6.18 34.21 6.23
C LYS A 129 -4.73 34.13 6.68
N ARG A 130 -4.47 33.19 7.59
CA ARG A 130 -3.13 32.96 8.11
C ARG A 130 -2.25 32.37 7.01
N LEU A 131 -1.14 33.04 6.73
CA LEU A 131 -0.08 32.50 5.88
C LEU A 131 0.59 31.31 6.56
N LEU A 132 0.62 30.17 5.88
CA LEU A 132 1.03 28.89 6.45
C LEU A 132 2.55 28.80 6.65
N PHE A 133 3.32 29.44 5.78
CA PHE A 133 4.79 29.32 5.74
C PHE A 133 5.54 30.63 5.97
N ALA A 134 4.85 31.70 6.40
CA ALA A 134 5.46 33.02 6.59
C ALA A 134 6.65 33.03 7.57
N GLN A 135 6.67 32.08 8.52
CA GLN A 135 7.73 31.95 9.53
C GLN A 135 8.76 30.85 9.18
N THR A 136 8.60 30.17 8.04
CA THR A 136 9.49 29.08 7.62
C THR A 136 10.64 29.67 6.79
N PRO A 137 11.91 29.47 7.17
CA PRO A 137 13.05 29.96 6.41
C PRO A 137 13.12 29.34 5.00
N ASP A 138 13.54 30.11 3.99
CA ASP A 138 13.68 29.61 2.61
C ASP A 138 14.64 28.44 2.52
N GLU A 139 15.67 28.45 3.35
CA GLU A 139 16.59 27.33 3.52
C GLU A 139 15.88 26.03 3.87
N THR A 140 14.90 26.10 4.76
CA THR A 140 14.12 24.94 5.18
C THR A 140 13.20 24.49 4.05
N LEU A 141 12.55 25.42 3.35
CA LEU A 141 11.70 25.12 2.19
C LEU A 141 12.49 24.46 1.04
N LEU A 142 13.66 25.01 0.71
CA LEU A 142 14.60 24.43 -0.25
C LEU A 142 15.07 23.03 0.18
N SER A 143 15.19 22.77 1.48
CA SER A 143 15.61 21.45 1.98
C SER A 143 14.56 20.36 1.75
N TYR A 144 13.31 20.77 1.55
CA TYR A 144 12.20 19.90 1.18
C TYR A 144 12.02 19.75 -0.34
N GLY A 145 12.92 20.32 -1.14
CA GLY A 145 12.89 20.21 -2.61
C GLY A 145 11.98 21.23 -3.31
N VAL A 146 11.53 22.28 -2.60
CA VAL A 146 10.77 23.40 -3.18
C VAL A 146 11.67 24.16 -4.16
N PRO A 147 11.32 24.27 -5.45
CA PRO A 147 12.11 25.02 -6.43
C PRO A 147 12.23 26.49 -6.03
N SER A 148 13.38 27.11 -6.37
CA SER A 148 13.67 28.49 -5.99
C SER A 148 12.64 29.50 -6.52
N GLU A 149 12.07 29.21 -7.69
CA GLU A 149 11.07 29.98 -8.41
C GLU A 149 9.75 30.07 -7.67
N TRP A 150 9.45 29.08 -6.82
CA TRP A 150 8.17 28.96 -6.12
C TRP A 150 8.26 29.39 -4.65
N LEU A 151 9.44 29.75 -4.12
CA LEU A 151 9.61 30.15 -2.72
C LEU A 151 8.74 31.35 -2.33
N ALA A 152 8.63 32.34 -3.22
CA ALA A 152 7.84 33.54 -2.96
C ALA A 152 6.34 33.21 -2.84
N ASP A 153 5.82 32.39 -3.75
CA ASP A 153 4.41 31.95 -3.74
C ASP A 153 4.14 31.05 -2.52
N VAL A 154 5.07 30.15 -2.18
CA VAL A 154 4.96 29.29 -0.98
C VAL A 154 4.88 30.14 0.29
N ARG A 155 5.65 31.22 0.41
CA ARG A 155 5.56 32.11 1.59
C ARG A 155 4.22 32.82 1.71
N LEU A 156 3.58 33.10 0.58
CA LEU A 156 2.28 33.76 0.50
C LEU A 156 1.11 32.76 0.52
N ALA A 157 1.38 31.45 0.61
CA ALA A 157 0.35 30.44 0.62
C ALA A 157 -0.44 30.44 1.94
N ASP A 158 -1.75 30.43 1.80
CA ASP A 158 -2.75 30.20 2.85
C ASP A 158 -3.43 28.83 2.66
N GLU A 159 -4.42 28.53 3.50
CA GLU A 159 -5.14 27.24 3.46
C GLU A 159 -5.85 26.96 2.13
N ASP A 160 -6.22 27.99 1.37
CA ASP A 160 -6.94 27.83 0.11
C ASP A 160 -5.96 27.67 -1.07
N SER A 161 -4.91 28.49 -1.09
CA SER A 161 -3.94 28.56 -2.19
C SER A 161 -2.88 27.46 -2.16
N LEU A 162 -2.62 26.86 -0.99
CA LEU A 162 -1.63 25.78 -0.86
C LEU A 162 -1.93 24.58 -1.76
N LEU A 163 -3.20 24.21 -1.90
CA LEU A 163 -3.58 23.04 -2.69
C LEU A 163 -3.36 23.27 -4.19
N GLU A 164 -3.67 24.46 -4.68
CA GLU A 164 -3.37 24.84 -6.06
C GLU A 164 -1.86 24.90 -6.29
N LEU A 165 -1.14 25.53 -5.37
CA LEU A 165 0.32 25.64 -5.43
C LEU A 165 1.00 24.27 -5.47
N ALA A 166 0.54 23.31 -4.67
CA ALA A 166 1.05 21.95 -4.63
C ALA A 166 0.97 21.22 -5.99
N THR A 167 0.01 21.57 -6.87
CA THR A 167 -0.10 20.95 -8.20
C THR A 167 1.00 21.37 -9.17
N HIS A 168 1.68 22.47 -8.88
CA HIS A 168 2.77 23.00 -9.70
C HIS A 168 4.16 22.61 -9.19
N LEU A 169 4.24 22.00 -8.00
CA LEU A 169 5.48 21.61 -7.37
C LEU A 169 5.84 20.14 -7.65
N PRO A 170 7.14 19.81 -7.58
CA PRO A 170 7.57 18.42 -7.42
C PRO A 170 6.85 17.73 -6.25
N SER A 171 6.48 16.45 -6.43
CA SER A 171 5.66 15.72 -5.45
C SER A 171 6.26 15.69 -4.05
N GLU A 172 7.59 15.56 -3.93
CA GLU A 172 8.30 15.59 -2.65
C GLU A 172 8.14 16.93 -1.91
N ALA A 173 8.15 18.03 -2.66
CA ALA A 173 8.00 19.38 -2.13
C ALA A 173 6.55 19.65 -1.75
N ALA A 174 5.61 19.23 -2.60
CA ALA A 174 4.18 19.32 -2.32
C ALA A 174 3.81 18.54 -1.04
N GLU A 175 4.25 17.29 -0.91
CA GLU A 175 4.04 16.45 0.27
C GLU A 175 4.60 17.10 1.54
N ALA A 176 5.83 17.61 1.48
CA ALA A 176 6.48 18.26 2.62
C ALA A 176 5.77 19.56 3.04
N LEU A 177 5.32 20.38 2.09
CA LEU A 177 4.55 21.59 2.42
C LEU A 177 3.19 21.26 3.02
N LEU A 178 2.49 20.24 2.53
CA LEU A 178 1.23 19.78 3.09
C LEU A 178 1.41 19.21 4.51
N GLU A 179 2.48 18.48 4.76
CA GLU A 179 2.81 17.97 6.10
C GLU A 179 3.14 19.13 7.07
N LEU A 180 3.93 20.12 6.66
CA LEU A 180 4.19 21.32 7.46
C LEU A 180 2.90 22.11 7.78
N ALA A 181 2.03 22.29 6.79
CA ALA A 181 0.77 23.04 6.95
C ALA A 181 -0.18 22.37 7.96
N THR A 182 -0.08 21.05 8.12
CA THR A 182 -0.89 20.28 9.08
C THR A 182 -0.21 20.11 10.45
N GLY A 183 0.91 20.80 10.68
CA GLY A 183 1.66 20.80 11.94
C GLY A 183 2.65 19.64 12.10
N GLY A 184 2.90 18.88 11.02
CA GLY A 184 3.93 17.84 10.97
C GLY A 184 5.33 18.41 10.74
N GLN A 185 6.34 17.55 10.85
CA GLN A 185 7.73 17.86 10.52
C GLN A 185 8.20 16.87 9.44
N PRO A 186 8.25 17.31 8.17
CA PRO A 186 8.68 16.42 7.09
C PRO A 186 10.09 15.91 7.34
N GLN A 187 10.27 14.60 7.18
CA GLN A 187 11.59 14.01 7.29
C GLN A 187 12.43 14.37 6.07
N ILE A 188 13.49 15.16 6.28
CA ILE A 188 14.49 15.44 5.25
C ILE A 188 15.31 14.17 5.05
N VAL A 189 14.89 13.30 4.15
CA VAL A 189 15.66 12.12 3.75
C VAL A 189 16.83 12.61 2.89
N ARG A 190 18.02 12.72 3.48
CA ARG A 190 19.25 13.07 2.76
C ARG A 190 19.98 11.79 2.32
N PRO A 191 19.82 11.31 1.09
CA PRO A 191 20.82 10.39 0.56
C PRO A 191 22.11 11.21 0.40
N LYS A 192 23.19 10.80 1.08
CA LYS A 192 24.52 11.37 0.87
C LYS A 192 24.99 11.00 -0.53
N MET A 193 24.63 11.80 -1.54
CA MET A 193 25.20 11.64 -2.88
C MET A 193 26.61 12.26 -2.90
N PRO A 194 27.59 11.57 -3.51
CA PRO A 194 28.93 12.15 -3.73
C PRO A 194 28.84 13.43 -4.56
N ALA A 195 29.73 14.39 -4.31
CA ALA A 195 29.84 15.57 -5.16
C ALA A 195 30.16 15.15 -6.61
N GLY A 196 29.30 15.51 -7.56
CA GLY A 196 29.41 15.13 -8.97
C GLY A 196 28.67 13.85 -9.39
N ALA A 197 27.87 13.24 -8.50
CA ALA A 197 26.98 12.14 -8.88
C ALA A 197 25.86 12.60 -9.84
N ASP A 198 25.35 11.68 -10.68
CA ASP A 198 24.30 11.98 -11.66
C ASP A 198 23.01 12.45 -10.95
N PRO A 199 22.50 13.67 -11.21
CA PRO A 199 21.26 14.18 -10.62
C PRO A 199 20.02 13.28 -10.81
N PHE A 200 20.02 12.42 -11.84
CA PHE A 200 18.94 11.45 -12.09
C PHE A 200 19.01 10.22 -11.19
N GLU A 201 20.15 9.93 -10.55
CA GLU A 201 20.30 8.83 -9.60
C GLU A 201 19.78 9.17 -8.20
N HIS A 202 19.43 10.44 -7.94
CA HIS A 202 18.84 10.84 -6.68
C HIS A 202 17.50 10.12 -6.44
N PRO A 203 17.21 9.56 -5.25
CA PRO A 203 15.95 8.89 -4.94
C PRO A 203 14.70 9.69 -5.32
N ASP A 204 14.68 11.01 -5.09
CA ASP A 204 13.57 11.88 -5.51
C ASP A 204 13.50 12.11 -7.03
N ALA A 205 14.64 12.09 -7.73
CA ALA A 205 14.67 12.12 -9.19
C ALA A 205 14.19 10.78 -9.78
N GLN A 206 14.56 9.65 -9.17
CA GLN A 206 14.10 8.31 -9.55
C GLN A 206 12.59 8.10 -9.35
N ARG A 207 11.91 8.94 -8.55
CA ARG A 207 10.45 8.98 -8.47
C ARG A 207 9.82 9.41 -9.80
N ARG A 208 10.50 10.28 -10.54
CA ARG A 208 9.98 11.02 -11.70
C ARG A 208 10.63 10.60 -13.01
N PHE A 209 11.90 10.20 -12.97
CA PHE A 209 12.68 9.81 -14.13
C PHE A 209 13.09 8.36 -14.01
N ARG A 210 12.72 7.56 -15.01
CA ARG A 210 13.11 6.15 -15.10
C ARG A 210 14.09 5.96 -16.25
N VAL A 211 15.25 5.37 -15.95
CA VAL A 211 16.22 4.94 -16.97
C VAL A 211 15.74 3.64 -17.62
N MET A 212 15.78 3.58 -18.95
CA MET A 212 15.44 2.38 -19.72
C MET A 212 16.73 1.72 -20.16
N THR A 213 16.98 0.51 -19.66
CA THR A 213 18.22 -0.23 -19.91
C THR A 213 18.16 -1.11 -21.16
N ASP A 214 16.95 -1.54 -21.56
CA ASP A 214 16.71 -2.35 -22.76
C ASP A 214 15.33 -2.09 -23.41
N VAL A 215 15.10 -2.74 -24.55
CA VAL A 215 13.89 -2.60 -25.40
C VAL A 215 12.66 -3.20 -24.72
N ASP A 216 12.83 -4.36 -24.08
CA ASP A 216 11.76 -5.08 -23.39
C ASP A 216 11.24 -4.28 -22.19
N GLU A 217 12.10 -3.51 -21.53
CA GLU A 217 11.75 -2.59 -20.45
C GLU A 217 10.90 -1.42 -20.94
N LEU A 218 11.24 -0.85 -22.11
CA LEU A 218 10.44 0.19 -22.76
C LEU A 218 9.07 -0.35 -23.19
N GLU A 219 9.01 -1.54 -23.78
CA GLU A 219 7.74 -2.17 -24.17
C GLU A 219 6.83 -2.39 -22.97
N ARG A 220 7.38 -2.90 -21.88
CA ARG A 220 6.64 -3.07 -20.62
C ARG A 220 6.22 -1.72 -20.01
N ALA A 221 6.98 -0.65 -20.20
CA ALA A 221 6.63 0.69 -19.72
C ALA A 221 5.49 1.32 -20.53
N LEU A 222 5.50 1.12 -21.84
CA LEU A 222 4.54 1.68 -22.78
C LEU A 222 3.25 0.87 -22.90
N ALA A 223 3.29 -0.46 -22.79
CA ALA A 223 2.12 -1.33 -22.96
C ALA A 223 1.13 -1.32 -21.77
N TYR A 224 1.56 -0.90 -20.57
CA TYR A 224 0.78 -1.09 -19.33
C TYR A 224 0.66 0.17 -18.46
N PRO A 225 -0.03 1.24 -18.91
CA PRO A 225 -0.05 2.52 -18.18
C PRO A 225 -0.79 2.46 -16.84
N TRP A 226 -1.84 1.64 -16.72
CA TRP A 226 -2.67 1.55 -15.50
C TRP A 226 -2.32 0.36 -14.60
N ASP A 227 -1.92 -0.77 -15.18
CA ASP A 227 -1.63 -1.98 -14.43
C ASP A 227 -0.36 -1.85 -13.58
N LYS A 228 0.60 -1.01 -13.96
CA LYS A 228 1.79 -0.75 -13.14
C LYS A 228 1.48 0.07 -11.88
N TRP A 229 0.53 1.00 -11.90
CA TRP A 229 0.08 1.70 -10.67
C TRP A 229 -0.52 0.72 -9.66
N THR A 230 -1.24 -0.31 -10.13
CA THR A 230 -1.84 -1.33 -9.23
C THR A 230 -0.82 -2.20 -8.51
N ILE A 231 0.44 -2.19 -8.94
CA ILE A 231 1.55 -2.96 -8.33
C ILE A 231 2.76 -2.07 -7.99
N PHE A 232 2.64 -0.75 -8.10
CA PHE A 232 3.76 0.17 -7.89
C PHE A 232 4.08 0.29 -6.40
N LEU A 233 5.31 -0.06 -6.04
CA LEU A 233 5.82 0.14 -4.67
C LEU A 233 6.42 1.54 -4.56
N HIS A 234 5.86 2.36 -3.69
CA HIS A 234 6.41 3.68 -3.43
C HIS A 234 7.82 3.57 -2.81
N PRO A 235 8.80 4.43 -3.14
CA PRO A 235 10.14 4.35 -2.56
C PRO A 235 10.17 4.38 -1.03
N ALA A 236 9.30 5.18 -0.39
CA ALA A 236 9.15 5.19 1.08
C ALA A 236 8.65 3.85 1.66
N GLN A 237 8.12 2.95 0.82
CA GLN A 237 7.70 1.61 1.19
C GLN A 237 8.80 0.56 0.98
N ARG A 238 9.83 0.87 0.18
CA ARG A 238 10.93 -0.07 -0.17
C ARG A 238 11.70 -0.51 1.06
N GLU A 239 12.02 0.42 1.97
CA GLU A 239 12.70 0.07 3.22
C GLU A 239 11.95 -1.04 3.97
N TRP A 240 10.63 -0.98 4.06
CA TRP A 240 9.83 -1.96 4.81
C TRP A 240 9.74 -3.31 4.13
N VAL A 241 9.82 -3.32 2.79
CA VAL A 241 9.88 -4.53 1.97
C VAL A 241 11.23 -5.21 2.11
N GLU A 242 12.33 -4.46 2.14
CA GLU A 242 13.70 -5.01 2.06
C GLU A 242 14.35 -5.21 3.44
N ARG A 243 13.82 -4.58 4.49
CA ARG A 243 14.35 -4.69 5.85
C ARG A 243 14.37 -6.12 6.37
N ASP A 244 15.44 -6.45 7.09
CA ASP A 244 15.52 -7.68 7.86
C ASP A 244 14.91 -7.49 9.26
N TYR A 245 14.03 -8.40 9.64
CA TYR A 245 13.33 -8.41 10.91
C TYR A 245 13.79 -9.62 11.74
N GLY A 246 14.20 -9.39 13.00
CA GLY A 246 14.58 -10.46 13.93
C GLY A 246 13.41 -11.31 14.47
N GLY A 247 12.27 -11.31 13.79
CA GLY A 247 11.03 -11.98 14.19
C GLY A 247 9.82 -11.40 13.44
N PRO A 248 8.59 -11.65 13.91
CA PRO A 248 7.38 -11.19 13.26
C PRO A 248 7.31 -9.67 13.14
N ALA A 249 6.88 -9.18 11.98
CA ALA A 249 6.75 -7.76 11.68
C ALA A 249 5.33 -7.43 11.20
N ARG A 250 4.90 -6.18 11.41
CA ARG A 250 3.57 -5.69 10.99
C ARG A 250 3.68 -4.39 10.19
N VAL A 251 2.99 -4.34 9.07
CA VAL A 251 2.77 -3.13 8.28
C VAL A 251 1.29 -2.78 8.37
N SER A 252 1.00 -1.64 8.96
CA SER A 252 -0.35 -1.11 9.11
C SER A 252 -0.53 0.16 8.31
N GLY A 253 -1.74 0.70 8.27
CA GLY A 253 -2.07 1.91 7.52
C GLY A 253 -3.54 1.94 7.13
N SER A 254 -4.09 3.13 6.94
CA SER A 254 -5.49 3.31 6.55
C SER A 254 -5.79 2.71 5.16
N ALA A 255 -7.07 2.68 4.78
CA ALA A 255 -7.50 2.21 3.47
C ALA A 255 -6.77 2.98 2.36
N GLY A 256 -6.23 2.28 1.35
CA GLY A 256 -5.57 2.93 0.21
C GLY A 256 -4.08 3.26 0.39
N THR A 257 -3.47 2.91 1.52
CA THR A 257 -2.05 3.22 1.81
C THR A 257 -1.00 2.29 1.18
N GLY A 258 -1.44 1.27 0.43
CA GLY A 258 -0.53 0.34 -0.26
C GLY A 258 -0.08 -0.88 0.55
N LYS A 259 -0.74 -1.22 1.67
CA LYS A 259 -0.45 -2.42 2.48
C LYS A 259 -0.31 -3.71 1.66
N THR A 260 -1.29 -4.00 0.81
CA THR A 260 -1.27 -5.15 -0.10
C THR A 260 -0.09 -5.12 -1.06
N ILE A 261 0.34 -3.93 -1.51
CA ILE A 261 1.50 -3.78 -2.38
C ILE A 261 2.78 -4.12 -1.63
N VAL A 262 2.92 -3.63 -0.40
CA VAL A 262 4.03 -4.00 0.49
C VAL A 262 4.06 -5.51 0.71
N ALA A 263 2.92 -6.15 0.96
CA ALA A 263 2.82 -7.60 1.12
C ALA A 263 3.29 -8.36 -0.14
N LEU A 264 2.81 -7.96 -1.33
CA LEU A 264 3.20 -8.54 -2.61
C LEU A 264 4.71 -8.41 -2.86
N HIS A 265 5.24 -7.20 -2.72
CA HIS A 265 6.67 -6.92 -2.92
C HIS A 265 7.53 -7.63 -1.88
N ARG A 266 7.08 -7.75 -0.63
CA ARG A 266 7.79 -8.52 0.39
C ARG A 266 7.90 -10.00 0.02
N ALA A 267 6.82 -10.61 -0.47
CA ALA A 267 6.85 -12.00 -0.89
C ALA A 267 7.84 -12.23 -2.04
N VAL A 268 7.84 -11.32 -3.03
CA VAL A 268 8.79 -11.33 -4.15
C VAL A 268 10.24 -11.11 -3.67
N TYR A 269 10.46 -10.13 -2.78
CA TYR A 269 11.78 -9.85 -2.21
C TYR A 269 12.34 -11.07 -1.46
N LEU A 270 11.54 -11.71 -0.60
CA LEU A 270 11.96 -12.88 0.16
C LEU A 270 12.31 -14.06 -0.77
N ALA A 271 11.51 -14.30 -1.79
CA ALA A 271 11.77 -15.35 -2.78
C ALA A 271 12.98 -15.04 -3.67
N ARG A 272 13.28 -13.77 -3.96
CA ARG A 272 14.49 -13.36 -4.69
C ARG A 272 15.74 -13.45 -3.82
N LYS A 273 15.68 -13.05 -2.54
CA LYS A 273 16.82 -13.09 -1.62
C LYS A 273 17.20 -14.52 -1.22
N ASN A 274 16.23 -15.44 -1.19
CA ASN A 274 16.42 -16.82 -0.73
C ASN A 274 16.00 -17.81 -1.82
N HIS A 275 16.96 -18.25 -2.65
CA HIS A 275 16.67 -19.02 -3.86
C HIS A 275 16.08 -20.42 -3.61
N GLU A 276 16.31 -21.01 -2.44
CA GLU A 276 15.79 -22.34 -2.09
C GLU A 276 14.50 -22.29 -1.28
N SER A 277 14.03 -21.09 -0.93
CA SER A 277 12.93 -20.93 0.03
C SER A 277 11.57 -20.87 -0.64
N ARG A 278 10.58 -21.42 0.04
CA ARG A 278 9.16 -21.35 -0.34
C ARG A 278 8.47 -20.25 0.46
N VAL A 279 7.74 -19.38 -0.23
CA VAL A 279 7.03 -18.25 0.36
C VAL A 279 5.53 -18.47 0.24
N LEU A 280 4.82 -18.38 1.36
CA LEU A 280 3.35 -18.30 1.39
C LEU A 280 2.94 -16.82 1.36
N LEU A 281 2.16 -16.41 0.37
CA LEU A 281 1.41 -15.16 0.39
C LEU A 281 -0.06 -15.49 0.63
N THR A 282 -0.59 -15.10 1.79
CA THR A 282 -1.94 -15.50 2.21
C THR A 282 -2.82 -14.32 2.59
N THR A 283 -4.13 -14.54 2.58
CA THR A 283 -5.16 -13.56 2.96
C THR A 283 -6.40 -14.27 3.49
N PHE A 284 -7.44 -13.53 3.91
CA PHE A 284 -8.59 -14.12 4.58
C PHE A 284 -9.60 -14.82 3.65
N SER A 285 -9.67 -14.46 2.36
CA SER A 285 -10.68 -15.00 1.42
C SER A 285 -10.12 -15.41 0.07
N ASP A 286 -10.77 -16.37 -0.59
CA ASP A 286 -10.35 -16.86 -1.92
C ASP A 286 -10.43 -15.79 -3.00
N THR A 287 -11.42 -14.89 -2.91
CA THR A 287 -11.56 -13.75 -3.82
C THR A 287 -10.33 -12.85 -3.77
N LEU A 288 -9.87 -12.52 -2.56
CA LEU A 288 -8.66 -11.72 -2.38
C LEU A 288 -7.40 -12.49 -2.77
N ALA A 289 -7.33 -13.79 -2.48
CA ALA A 289 -6.21 -14.62 -2.90
C ALA A 289 -6.08 -14.67 -4.43
N ASN A 290 -7.20 -14.76 -5.16
CA ASN A 290 -7.22 -14.68 -6.62
C ASN A 290 -6.78 -13.31 -7.13
N ALA A 291 -7.21 -12.22 -6.47
CA ALA A 291 -6.72 -10.88 -6.81
C ALA A 291 -5.20 -10.74 -6.58
N LEU A 292 -4.68 -11.28 -5.47
CA LEU A 292 -3.25 -11.32 -5.17
C LEU A 292 -2.47 -12.14 -6.21
N ARG A 293 -2.99 -13.32 -6.64
CA ARG A 293 -2.37 -14.12 -7.71
C ARG A 293 -2.22 -13.32 -9.00
N THR A 294 -3.27 -12.62 -9.41
CA THR A 294 -3.24 -11.79 -10.63
C THR A 294 -2.21 -10.67 -10.52
N ARG A 295 -2.16 -9.96 -9.38
CA ARG A 295 -1.17 -8.90 -9.13
C ARG A 295 0.26 -9.46 -9.06
N LEU A 296 0.46 -10.60 -8.40
CA LEU A 296 1.75 -11.27 -8.32
C LEU A 296 2.27 -11.62 -9.71
N ARG A 297 1.44 -12.24 -10.56
CA ARG A 297 1.80 -12.59 -11.96
C ARG A 297 2.25 -11.36 -12.74
N ARG A 298 1.56 -10.22 -12.58
CA ARG A 298 1.95 -8.95 -13.21
C ARG A 298 3.28 -8.42 -12.65
N LEU A 299 3.53 -8.57 -11.36
CA LEU A 299 4.73 -8.08 -10.69
C LEU A 299 5.98 -8.90 -11.05
N VAL A 300 5.87 -10.23 -11.09
CA VAL A 300 7.00 -11.11 -11.46
C VAL A 300 7.24 -11.15 -12.97
N GLY A 301 6.27 -10.74 -13.79
CA GLY A 301 6.41 -10.67 -15.25
C GLY A 301 6.90 -11.99 -15.85
N ASN A 302 8.07 -11.96 -16.48
CA ASN A 302 8.68 -13.08 -17.18
C ASN A 302 9.61 -13.95 -16.30
N GLU A 303 9.44 -13.93 -14.97
CA GLU A 303 10.21 -14.76 -14.02
C GLU A 303 9.39 -15.97 -13.49
N PRO A 304 9.07 -16.99 -14.32
CA PRO A 304 8.19 -18.09 -13.92
C PRO A 304 8.75 -18.91 -12.75
N ARG A 305 10.08 -19.14 -12.73
CA ARG A 305 10.75 -19.87 -11.62
C ARG A 305 10.62 -19.15 -10.28
N LEU A 306 10.59 -17.82 -10.28
CA LEU A 306 10.36 -17.03 -9.07
C LEU A 306 8.91 -17.18 -8.61
N ALA A 307 7.97 -17.11 -9.56
CA ALA A 307 6.54 -17.23 -9.30
C ALA A 307 6.16 -18.60 -8.69
N GLU A 308 6.77 -19.69 -9.17
CA GLU A 308 6.53 -21.06 -8.68
C GLU A 308 6.89 -21.25 -7.20
N ARG A 309 7.82 -20.44 -6.66
CA ARG A 309 8.21 -20.49 -5.24
C ARG A 309 7.28 -19.68 -4.33
N ILE A 310 6.40 -18.87 -4.89
CA ILE A 310 5.45 -18.03 -4.17
C ILE A 310 4.06 -18.62 -4.30
N GLU A 311 3.60 -19.29 -3.25
CA GLU A 311 2.26 -19.85 -3.21
C GLU A 311 1.28 -18.83 -2.67
N VAL A 312 0.21 -18.55 -3.43
CA VAL A 312 -0.82 -17.61 -3.02
C VAL A 312 -2.10 -18.35 -2.70
N HIS A 313 -2.64 -18.23 -1.49
CA HIS A 313 -3.87 -18.93 -1.06
C HIS A 313 -4.67 -18.12 -0.04
N ALA A 314 -5.95 -18.40 0.13
CA ALA A 314 -6.67 -18.00 1.34
C ALA A 314 -6.18 -18.86 2.52
N MET A 315 -6.26 -18.34 3.74
CA MET A 315 -5.85 -19.07 4.95
C MET A 315 -6.54 -20.43 5.06
N ASP A 316 -7.85 -20.48 4.90
CA ASP A 316 -8.61 -21.72 5.02
C ASP A 316 -8.23 -22.72 3.91
N ALA A 317 -8.08 -22.25 2.67
CA ALA A 317 -7.66 -23.09 1.55
C ALA A 317 -6.25 -23.70 1.74
N ILE A 318 -5.29 -22.93 2.27
CA ILE A 318 -3.97 -23.49 2.57
C ILE A 318 -4.02 -24.44 3.77
N GLY A 319 -4.85 -24.14 4.77
CA GLY A 319 -5.08 -25.01 5.92
C GLY A 319 -5.63 -26.38 5.49
N GLU A 320 -6.73 -26.39 4.74
CA GLU A 320 -7.37 -27.61 4.24
C GLU A 320 -6.40 -28.45 3.41
N ARG A 321 -5.64 -27.83 2.49
CA ARG A 321 -4.64 -28.51 1.67
C ARG A 321 -3.49 -29.13 2.47
N LEU A 322 -2.99 -28.41 3.49
CA LEU A 322 -1.93 -28.93 4.35
C LEU A 322 -2.45 -30.05 5.25
N TYR A 323 -3.70 -29.93 5.72
CA TYR A 323 -4.35 -30.93 6.54
C TYR A 323 -4.58 -32.22 5.74
N GLU A 324 -5.12 -32.13 4.54
CA GLU A 324 -5.36 -33.27 3.65
C GLU A 324 -4.08 -34.07 3.40
N ARG A 325 -2.98 -33.38 3.08
CA ARG A 325 -1.67 -34.01 2.85
C ARG A 325 -1.11 -34.73 4.07
N ARG A 326 -1.53 -34.36 5.29
CA ARG A 326 -0.93 -34.84 6.54
C ARG A 326 -1.80 -35.83 7.29
N PHE A 327 -3.11 -35.57 7.33
CA PHE A 327 -4.07 -36.27 8.17
C PHE A 327 -5.21 -36.90 7.35
N GLY A 328 -5.26 -36.69 6.04
CA GLY A 328 -6.37 -37.08 5.19
C GLY A 328 -7.50 -36.05 5.19
N ASP A 329 -8.63 -36.39 4.55
CA ASP A 329 -9.77 -35.50 4.39
C ASP A 329 -10.28 -34.99 5.76
N PRO A 330 -10.29 -33.67 6.01
CA PRO A 330 -10.76 -33.11 7.26
C PRO A 330 -12.25 -33.28 7.53
N ASN A 331 -13.10 -33.61 6.54
CA ASN A 331 -14.56 -33.66 6.68
C ASN A 331 -15.09 -32.46 7.50
N ILE A 332 -14.89 -31.25 6.95
CA ILE A 332 -15.10 -29.99 7.67
C ILE A 332 -16.56 -29.85 8.11
N ALA A 333 -16.76 -29.54 9.40
CA ALA A 333 -18.07 -29.25 9.97
C ALA A 333 -18.69 -28.01 9.32
N SER A 334 -19.85 -28.17 8.68
CA SER A 334 -20.60 -27.04 8.14
C SER A 334 -21.19 -26.18 9.26
N SER A 335 -21.39 -24.89 9.00
CA SER A 335 -22.03 -23.98 9.97
C SER A 335 -23.41 -24.48 10.40
N GLN A 336 -24.17 -25.11 9.48
CA GLN A 336 -25.46 -25.71 9.82
C GLN A 336 -25.31 -26.91 10.75
N ALA A 337 -24.33 -27.80 10.51
CA ALA A 337 -24.09 -28.96 11.37
C ALA A 337 -23.71 -28.55 12.80
N ILE A 338 -22.93 -27.47 12.95
CA ILE A 338 -22.56 -26.90 14.25
C ILE A 338 -23.79 -26.28 14.93
N GLN A 339 -24.60 -25.51 14.19
CA GLN A 339 -25.84 -24.93 14.70
C GLN A 339 -26.82 -25.99 15.18
N ASP A 340 -27.06 -27.03 14.39
CA ASP A 340 -27.95 -28.14 14.72
C ASP A 340 -27.45 -28.89 15.97
N ALA A 341 -26.13 -29.06 16.10
CA ALA A 341 -25.52 -29.68 17.26
C ALA A 341 -25.76 -28.83 18.53
N ILE A 342 -25.48 -27.53 18.46
CA ILE A 342 -25.68 -26.60 19.59
C ILE A 342 -27.15 -26.53 20.00
N GLU A 343 -28.08 -26.41 19.05
CA GLU A 343 -29.51 -26.35 19.35
C GLU A 343 -30.02 -27.64 20.01
N LYS A 344 -29.57 -28.79 19.51
CA LYS A 344 -29.96 -30.08 20.05
C LYS A 344 -29.45 -30.27 21.48
N GLU A 345 -28.18 -29.98 21.74
CA GLU A 345 -27.60 -30.13 23.08
C GLU A 345 -28.16 -29.09 24.06
N ALA A 346 -28.38 -27.85 23.62
CA ALA A 346 -28.99 -26.83 24.46
C ALA A 346 -30.43 -27.18 24.86
N LYS A 347 -31.22 -27.74 23.94
CA LYS A 347 -32.57 -28.23 24.23
C LYS A 347 -32.56 -29.40 25.21
N ALA A 348 -31.62 -30.33 25.05
CA ALA A 348 -31.47 -31.47 25.97
C ALA A 348 -31.06 -31.02 27.39
N ALA A 349 -30.23 -29.99 27.50
CA ALA A 349 -29.81 -29.41 28.77
C ALA A 349 -30.87 -28.50 29.44
N GLY A 350 -31.97 -28.18 28.73
CA GLY A 350 -32.99 -27.24 29.22
C GLY A 350 -32.48 -25.80 29.38
N GLU A 351 -31.40 -25.44 28.69
CA GLU A 351 -30.79 -24.11 28.78
C GLU A 351 -31.60 -23.08 27.99
N LYS A 352 -31.82 -21.90 28.58
CA LYS A 352 -32.67 -20.84 28.02
C LYS A 352 -31.85 -19.73 27.35
N ALA A 353 -30.54 -19.90 27.22
CA ALA A 353 -29.70 -18.97 26.49
C ALA A 353 -30.16 -18.83 25.03
N GLY A 354 -30.15 -17.60 24.52
CA GLY A 354 -30.53 -17.35 23.13
C GLY A 354 -29.56 -18.02 22.15
N ARG A 355 -30.09 -18.55 21.04
CA ARG A 355 -29.32 -19.22 19.98
C ARG A 355 -28.07 -18.44 19.55
N GLY A 356 -28.22 -17.14 19.26
CA GLY A 356 -27.10 -16.29 18.84
C GLY A 356 -26.01 -16.14 19.91
N PHE A 357 -26.37 -16.16 21.19
CA PHE A 357 -25.39 -16.16 22.28
C PHE A 357 -24.61 -17.47 22.31
N LEU A 358 -25.28 -18.63 22.23
CA LEU A 358 -24.62 -19.93 22.24
C LEU A 358 -23.66 -20.09 21.05
N LEU A 359 -24.09 -19.66 19.86
CA LEU A 359 -23.26 -19.69 18.66
C LEU A 359 -22.05 -18.78 18.79
N SER A 360 -22.23 -17.53 19.20
CA SER A 360 -21.09 -16.61 19.39
C SER A 360 -20.13 -17.07 20.48
N GLU A 361 -20.61 -17.63 21.59
CA GLU A 361 -19.76 -18.17 22.64
C GLU A 361 -19.01 -19.42 22.18
N TRP A 362 -19.63 -20.28 21.36
CA TRP A 362 -18.95 -21.40 20.71
C TRP A 362 -17.89 -20.91 19.72
N ASP A 363 -18.28 -20.15 18.69
CA ASP A 363 -17.43 -19.77 17.56
C ASP A 363 -16.25 -18.88 18.00
N GLU A 364 -16.50 -17.89 18.85
CA GLU A 364 -15.50 -16.86 19.19
C GLU A 364 -14.68 -17.19 20.44
N LEU A 365 -15.08 -18.19 21.24
CA LEU A 365 -14.40 -18.53 22.49
C LEU A 365 -14.04 -20.01 22.59
N VAL A 366 -15.02 -20.91 22.58
CA VAL A 366 -14.76 -22.34 22.81
C VAL A 366 -13.98 -22.95 21.65
N ASP A 367 -14.51 -22.86 20.43
CA ASP A 367 -13.89 -23.41 19.23
C ASP A 367 -12.68 -22.57 18.81
N ALA A 368 -12.79 -21.24 18.77
CA ALA A 368 -11.66 -20.36 18.41
C ALA A 368 -10.37 -20.64 19.21
N TRP A 369 -10.49 -20.87 20.53
CA TRP A 369 -9.34 -21.16 21.38
C TRP A 369 -9.04 -22.64 21.51
N GLN A 370 -9.92 -23.52 21.00
CA GLN A 370 -9.92 -24.97 21.20
C GLN A 370 -9.92 -25.36 22.68
N LEU A 371 -10.82 -24.74 23.46
CA LEU A 371 -10.97 -25.03 24.88
C LEU A 371 -11.51 -26.44 25.05
N ASP A 372 -10.78 -27.26 25.81
CA ASP A 372 -11.06 -28.69 25.91
C ASP A 372 -11.46 -29.18 27.30
N THR A 373 -11.35 -28.33 28.31
CA THR A 373 -11.61 -28.61 29.72
C THR A 373 -12.46 -27.51 30.35
N TRP A 374 -13.15 -27.87 31.43
CA TRP A 374 -13.93 -26.94 32.25
C TRP A 374 -13.06 -25.79 32.75
N GLU A 375 -11.87 -26.10 33.27
CA GLU A 375 -10.93 -25.13 33.83
C GLU A 375 -10.51 -24.10 32.77
N ALA A 376 -10.17 -24.56 31.56
CA ALA A 376 -9.82 -23.68 30.45
C ALA A 376 -10.99 -22.74 30.08
N TYR A 377 -12.22 -23.25 30.03
CA TYR A 377 -13.40 -22.44 29.77
C TYR A 377 -13.81 -21.54 30.93
N ARG A 378 -13.56 -21.92 32.18
CA ARG A 378 -13.81 -21.08 33.35
C ARG A 378 -12.86 -19.88 33.36
N ASP A 379 -11.59 -20.11 33.06
CA ASP A 379 -10.50 -19.14 33.27
C ASP A 379 -10.22 -18.26 32.03
N VAL A 380 -10.75 -18.63 30.85
CA VAL A 380 -10.59 -17.83 29.64
C VAL A 380 -11.20 -16.42 29.79
N LYS A 381 -10.44 -15.42 29.33
CA LYS A 381 -10.86 -14.02 29.30
C LYS A 381 -11.86 -13.80 28.16
N ARG A 382 -13.06 -13.32 28.51
CA ARG A 382 -14.15 -13.00 27.57
C ARG A 382 -13.99 -11.58 27.04
N LEU A 383 -12.91 -11.31 26.30
CA LEU A 383 -12.60 -10.00 25.73
C LEU A 383 -13.73 -9.53 24.79
N GLY A 384 -14.05 -8.24 24.81
CA GLY A 384 -15.11 -7.64 23.97
C GLY A 384 -16.55 -7.94 24.39
N ARG A 385 -16.78 -8.81 25.39
CA ARG A 385 -18.13 -9.14 25.89
C ARG A 385 -18.58 -8.13 26.95
N LYS A 386 -19.72 -7.48 26.72
CA LYS A 386 -20.33 -6.51 27.68
C LYS A 386 -20.96 -7.18 28.91
N THR A 387 -21.38 -8.44 28.80
CA THR A 387 -22.14 -9.13 29.85
C THR A 387 -21.25 -10.07 30.65
N ARG A 388 -21.20 -9.87 31.97
CA ARG A 388 -20.56 -10.81 32.91
C ARG A 388 -21.34 -12.12 32.94
N LEU A 389 -20.63 -13.24 32.86
CA LEU A 389 -21.21 -14.58 32.90
C LEU A 389 -20.82 -15.25 34.23
N PRO A 390 -21.78 -15.47 35.15
CA PRO A 390 -21.52 -16.15 36.42
C PRO A 390 -21.01 -17.57 36.21
N GLU A 391 -20.20 -18.07 37.14
CA GLU A 391 -19.58 -19.40 37.05
C GLU A 391 -20.61 -20.53 36.94
N LYS A 392 -21.70 -20.47 37.71
CA LYS A 392 -22.82 -21.43 37.60
C LYS A 392 -23.39 -21.51 36.18
N ARG A 393 -23.48 -20.36 35.50
CA ARG A 393 -23.97 -20.31 34.11
C ARG A 393 -22.88 -20.76 33.12
N ARG A 394 -21.60 -20.48 33.40
CA ARG A 394 -20.49 -21.07 32.63
C ARG A 394 -20.54 -22.60 32.70
N ALA A 395 -20.75 -23.18 33.89
CA ALA A 395 -20.80 -24.64 34.05
C ALA A 395 -21.93 -25.26 33.21
N ALA A 396 -23.13 -24.66 33.23
CA ALA A 396 -24.24 -25.09 32.39
C ALA A 396 -23.91 -25.01 30.88
N LEU A 397 -23.27 -23.92 30.44
CA LEU A 397 -22.86 -23.76 29.04
C LEU A 397 -21.75 -24.75 28.65
N TRP A 398 -20.80 -25.00 29.54
CA TRP A 398 -19.72 -25.96 29.29
C TRP A 398 -20.25 -27.36 29.04
N ALA A 399 -21.22 -27.82 29.84
CA ALA A 399 -21.85 -29.13 29.63
C ALA A 399 -22.47 -29.27 28.23
N ILE A 400 -23.06 -28.19 27.69
CA ILE A 400 -23.58 -28.14 26.32
C ILE A 400 -22.43 -28.24 25.31
N PHE A 401 -21.40 -27.39 25.45
CA PHE A 401 -20.30 -27.34 24.50
C PHE A 401 -19.47 -28.63 24.50
N GLU A 402 -19.24 -29.24 25.65
CA GLU A 402 -18.62 -30.55 25.77
C GLU A 402 -19.41 -31.62 24.99
N SER A 403 -20.74 -31.64 25.15
CA SER A 403 -21.63 -32.54 24.41
C SER A 403 -21.60 -32.28 22.90
N VAL A 404 -21.52 -31.01 22.48
CA VAL A 404 -21.36 -30.64 21.06
C VAL A 404 -20.03 -31.18 20.51
N ARG A 405 -18.92 -31.02 21.23
CA ARG A 405 -17.60 -31.56 20.83
C ARG A 405 -17.64 -33.08 20.68
N VAL A 406 -18.23 -33.78 21.65
CA VAL A 406 -18.42 -35.24 21.59
C VAL A 406 -19.25 -35.63 20.36
N ARG A 407 -20.33 -34.91 20.07
CA ARG A 407 -21.19 -35.15 18.89
C ARG A 407 -20.45 -34.93 17.57
N LEU A 408 -19.68 -33.85 17.45
CA LEU A 408 -18.90 -33.57 16.24
C LEU A 408 -17.85 -34.66 16.01
N LYS A 409 -17.12 -35.04 17.08
CA LYS A 409 -16.13 -36.12 17.04
C LYS A 409 -16.73 -37.48 16.67
N ALA A 410 -17.90 -37.82 17.22
CA ALA A 410 -18.60 -39.06 16.89
C ALA A 410 -19.05 -39.15 15.42
N ARG A 411 -19.18 -38.01 14.74
CA ARG A 411 -19.49 -37.91 13.30
C ARG A 411 -18.25 -37.72 12.43
N HIS A 412 -17.05 -37.77 13.02
CA HIS A 412 -15.79 -37.46 12.35
C HIS A 412 -15.81 -36.08 11.66
N LEU A 413 -16.48 -35.10 12.25
CA LEU A 413 -16.51 -33.72 11.76
C LEU A 413 -15.42 -32.91 12.46
N VAL A 414 -14.66 -32.14 11.68
CA VAL A 414 -13.56 -31.30 12.19
C VAL A 414 -13.92 -29.82 11.98
N THR A 415 -13.77 -28.99 13.01
CA THR A 415 -13.92 -27.54 12.85
C THR A 415 -12.65 -26.93 12.24
N ARG A 416 -12.77 -25.78 11.57
CA ARG A 416 -11.58 -25.10 11.03
C ARG A 416 -10.58 -24.72 12.13
N ALA A 417 -11.06 -24.34 13.32
CA ALA A 417 -10.17 -24.02 14.42
C ALA A 417 -9.41 -25.27 14.92
N GLU A 418 -10.07 -26.43 14.98
CA GLU A 418 -9.41 -27.70 15.28
C GLU A 418 -8.37 -28.07 14.21
N MET A 419 -8.73 -27.92 12.93
CA MET A 419 -7.83 -28.15 11.80
C MET A 419 -6.52 -27.35 11.94
N PHE A 420 -6.60 -26.04 12.18
CA PHE A 420 -5.42 -25.20 12.35
C PHE A 420 -4.63 -25.51 13.63
N CYS A 421 -5.29 -25.91 14.72
CA CYS A 421 -4.58 -26.28 15.94
C CYS A 421 -3.79 -27.58 15.78
N ARG A 422 -4.36 -28.57 15.08
CA ARG A 422 -3.65 -29.81 14.71
C ARG A 422 -2.46 -29.52 13.78
N LEU A 423 -2.65 -28.64 12.80
CA LEU A 423 -1.57 -28.18 11.93
C LEU A 423 -0.47 -27.43 12.68
N ALA A 424 -0.83 -26.61 13.68
CA ALA A 424 0.13 -25.90 14.52
C ALA A 424 1.00 -26.89 15.33
N ALA A 425 0.37 -27.91 15.94
CA ALA A 425 1.08 -28.95 16.66
C ALA A 425 2.05 -29.73 15.74
N ASP A 426 1.58 -30.16 14.55
CA ASP A 426 2.44 -30.84 13.57
C ASP A 426 3.58 -29.95 13.07
N ALA A 427 3.33 -28.65 12.88
CA ALA A 427 4.35 -27.71 12.44
C ALA A 427 5.50 -27.57 13.45
N THR A 428 5.20 -27.61 14.76
CA THR A 428 6.24 -27.54 15.80
C THR A 428 7.13 -28.77 15.90
N GLU A 429 6.63 -29.95 15.51
CA GLU A 429 7.38 -31.21 15.55
C GLU A 429 8.28 -31.41 14.32
N ARG A 430 8.06 -30.63 13.25
CA ARG A 430 8.77 -30.79 11.99
C ARG A 430 10.16 -30.20 12.01
N LYS A 431 11.12 -30.96 11.46
CA LYS A 431 12.49 -30.49 11.17
C LYS A 431 12.54 -29.43 10.06
N ARG A 432 11.59 -29.45 9.11
CA ARG A 432 11.51 -28.50 7.99
C ARG A 432 10.08 -27.97 7.86
N PRO A 433 9.87 -26.66 7.85
CA PRO A 433 8.54 -26.08 7.69
C PRO A 433 8.04 -26.27 6.25
N ALA A 434 6.71 -26.24 6.06
CA ALA A 434 6.12 -26.30 4.72
C ALA A 434 6.46 -25.05 3.87
N PHE A 435 6.65 -23.92 4.56
CA PHE A 435 7.06 -22.62 4.02
C PHE A 435 8.12 -22.01 4.92
N ASP A 436 9.17 -21.46 4.31
CA ASP A 436 10.22 -20.76 5.05
C ASP A 436 9.73 -19.40 5.52
N PHE A 437 8.89 -18.74 4.70
CA PHE A 437 8.32 -17.43 4.98
C PHE A 437 6.82 -17.41 4.70
N ALA A 438 6.08 -16.64 5.50
CA ALA A 438 4.68 -16.32 5.26
C ALA A 438 4.45 -14.81 5.34
N VAL A 439 3.81 -14.27 4.31
CA VAL A 439 3.34 -12.88 4.22
C VAL A 439 1.82 -12.92 4.22
N VAL A 440 1.20 -12.22 5.16
CA VAL A 440 -0.24 -12.30 5.41
C VAL A 440 -0.87 -10.93 5.15
N ASP A 441 -1.67 -10.82 4.10
CA ASP A 441 -2.49 -9.65 3.79
C ASP A 441 -3.85 -9.73 4.51
N GLU A 442 -4.45 -8.58 4.80
CA GLU A 442 -5.69 -8.46 5.61
C GLU A 442 -5.62 -9.19 6.97
N SER A 443 -4.46 -9.10 7.61
CA SER A 443 -4.16 -9.81 8.86
C SER A 443 -5.04 -9.45 10.05
N GLN A 444 -5.79 -8.34 9.99
CA GLN A 444 -6.74 -7.95 11.03
C GLN A 444 -7.93 -8.93 11.17
N ASP A 445 -8.22 -9.71 10.13
CA ASP A 445 -9.34 -10.67 10.09
C ASP A 445 -8.88 -12.13 10.28
N LEU A 446 -7.65 -12.36 10.74
CA LEU A 446 -7.18 -13.69 11.14
C LEU A 446 -7.91 -14.19 12.39
N SER A 447 -8.25 -15.47 12.41
CA SER A 447 -8.75 -16.14 13.61
C SER A 447 -7.61 -16.50 14.59
N VAL A 448 -7.98 -16.78 15.83
CA VAL A 448 -7.06 -17.25 16.89
C VAL A 448 -6.28 -18.48 16.44
N ALA A 449 -6.97 -19.47 15.86
CA ALA A 449 -6.35 -20.72 15.43
C ALA A 449 -5.43 -20.52 14.20
N GLN A 450 -5.81 -19.65 13.25
CA GLN A 450 -4.98 -19.28 12.11
C GLN A 450 -3.68 -18.59 12.57
N LEU A 451 -3.75 -17.64 13.51
CA LEU A 451 -2.56 -16.99 14.02
C LEU A 451 -1.67 -17.97 14.81
N ARG A 452 -2.25 -18.88 15.60
CA ARG A 452 -1.53 -19.94 16.30
C ARG A 452 -0.74 -20.83 15.32
N PHE A 453 -1.34 -21.20 14.20
CA PHE A 453 -0.67 -21.94 13.13
C PHE A 453 0.50 -21.14 12.52
N LEU A 454 0.30 -19.86 12.22
CA LEU A 454 1.36 -19.00 11.68
C LEU A 454 2.52 -18.83 12.69
N ALA A 455 2.20 -18.69 13.98
CA ALA A 455 3.19 -18.63 15.05
C ALA A 455 4.03 -19.91 15.13
N ALA A 456 3.41 -21.09 15.01
CA ALA A 456 4.12 -22.36 14.93
C ALA A 456 5.00 -22.45 13.67
N LEU A 457 4.56 -21.86 12.55
CA LEU A 457 5.32 -21.85 11.30
C LEU A 457 6.59 -20.98 11.41
N GLY A 458 6.54 -19.82 12.08
CA GLY A 458 7.64 -18.84 11.99
C GLY A 458 7.80 -17.85 13.14
N GLY A 459 7.07 -17.97 14.25
CA GLY A 459 7.05 -16.96 15.32
C GLY A 459 8.42 -16.65 15.94
N GLY A 460 9.32 -17.65 16.02
CA GLY A 460 10.68 -17.50 16.54
C GLY A 460 11.77 -17.31 15.48
N ARG A 461 11.41 -17.28 14.18
CA ARG A 461 12.39 -17.25 13.09
C ARG A 461 12.50 -15.84 12.50
N PRO A 462 13.72 -15.36 12.18
CA PRO A 462 13.90 -14.07 11.54
C PRO A 462 13.21 -14.05 10.17
N ASN A 463 12.62 -12.92 9.81
CA ASN A 463 11.89 -12.68 8.55
C ASN A 463 10.71 -13.61 8.24
N ALA A 464 10.44 -14.63 9.06
CA ALA A 464 9.51 -15.71 8.73
C ALA A 464 8.05 -15.26 8.63
N LEU A 465 7.65 -14.20 9.35
CA LEU A 465 6.29 -13.68 9.35
C LEU A 465 6.26 -12.17 9.10
N LEU A 466 5.50 -11.74 8.09
CA LEU A 466 5.11 -10.34 7.91
C LEU A 466 3.59 -10.24 7.76
N PHE A 467 2.99 -9.36 8.55
CA PHE A 467 1.55 -9.11 8.58
C PHE A 467 1.24 -7.75 7.99
N ALA A 468 0.39 -7.68 6.99
CA ALA A 468 -0.17 -6.44 6.46
C ALA A 468 -1.65 -6.36 6.88
N GLY A 469 -2.08 -5.25 7.47
CA GLY A 469 -3.47 -5.12 7.94
C GLY A 469 -3.80 -3.77 8.56
N ASP A 470 -5.07 -3.50 8.82
CA ASP A 470 -5.53 -2.26 9.48
C ASP A 470 -6.48 -2.61 10.62
N LEU A 471 -6.09 -2.30 11.87
CA LEU A 471 -6.90 -2.63 13.04
C LEU A 471 -8.29 -1.98 13.02
N GLY A 472 -8.44 -0.81 12.39
CA GLY A 472 -9.75 -0.16 12.27
C GLY A 472 -10.55 -0.60 11.04
N GLN A 473 -10.09 -1.60 10.29
CA GLN A 473 -10.88 -2.30 9.26
C GLN A 473 -11.29 -3.71 9.70
N ARG A 474 -11.02 -4.12 10.95
CA ARG A 474 -11.44 -5.41 11.48
C ARG A 474 -12.96 -5.46 11.62
N ILE A 475 -13.59 -6.36 10.88
CA ILE A 475 -15.06 -6.52 10.86
C ILE A 475 -15.52 -7.97 11.10
N PHE A 476 -14.65 -8.97 10.93
CA PHE A 476 -15.02 -10.38 11.05
C PHE A 476 -14.60 -11.04 12.36
N GLN A 477 -13.61 -10.50 13.06
CA GLN A 477 -12.99 -11.14 14.22
C GLN A 477 -13.03 -10.28 15.49
N GLN A 478 -13.14 -10.93 16.64
CA GLN A 478 -12.98 -10.28 17.94
C GLN A 478 -11.50 -9.94 18.20
N PRO A 479 -11.20 -8.89 18.98
CA PRO A 479 -9.84 -8.62 19.43
C PRO A 479 -9.28 -9.73 20.34
N PHE A 480 -8.06 -10.18 20.05
CA PHE A 480 -7.29 -11.10 20.89
C PHE A 480 -5.80 -10.70 20.94
N SER A 481 -5.07 -11.27 21.91
CA SER A 481 -3.63 -11.03 22.09
C SER A 481 -2.84 -11.87 21.08
N TRP A 482 -2.06 -11.20 20.23
CA TRP A 482 -1.15 -11.84 19.29
C TRP A 482 0.10 -12.33 20.03
N LYS A 483 0.57 -11.54 20.99
CA LYS A 483 1.71 -11.87 21.84
C LYS A 483 1.48 -13.17 22.61
N SER A 484 0.28 -13.40 23.16
CA SER A 484 -0.02 -14.65 23.88
C SER A 484 0.00 -15.89 22.98
N LEU A 485 -0.11 -15.71 21.66
CA LEU A 485 -0.06 -16.78 20.67
C LEU A 485 1.34 -16.95 20.06
N GLY A 486 2.35 -16.23 20.55
CA GLY A 486 3.73 -16.34 20.08
C GLY A 486 4.10 -15.39 18.94
N VAL A 487 3.25 -14.39 18.65
CA VAL A 487 3.52 -13.36 17.64
C VAL A 487 3.74 -12.01 18.33
N ASP A 488 4.99 -11.65 18.55
CA ASP A 488 5.36 -10.35 19.12
C ASP A 488 5.87 -9.39 18.03
N VAL A 489 5.07 -8.37 17.71
CA VAL A 489 5.40 -7.35 16.70
C VAL A 489 5.92 -6.04 17.32
N ARG A 490 6.10 -5.97 18.64
CA ARG A 490 6.56 -4.75 19.31
C ARG A 490 7.94 -4.33 18.79
N GLY A 491 8.07 -3.05 18.47
CA GLY A 491 9.28 -2.49 17.84
C GLY A 491 9.50 -2.90 16.37
N ARG A 492 8.59 -3.70 15.79
CA ARG A 492 8.62 -4.18 14.40
C ARG A 492 7.30 -3.91 13.66
N SER A 493 6.52 -2.96 14.17
CA SER A 493 5.29 -2.47 13.55
C SER A 493 5.52 -1.09 12.94
N ARG A 494 4.99 -0.85 11.74
CA ARG A 494 5.05 0.46 11.07
C ARG A 494 3.72 0.80 10.41
N THR A 495 3.29 2.05 10.58
CA THR A 495 2.11 2.59 9.90
C THR A 495 2.50 3.30 8.60
N LEU A 496 1.79 2.98 7.51
CA LEU A 496 1.86 3.68 6.23
C LEU A 496 0.91 4.89 6.27
N HIS A 497 1.41 6.05 5.87
CA HIS A 497 0.70 7.32 5.97
C HIS A 497 0.25 7.89 4.62
N VAL A 498 0.82 7.47 3.50
CA VAL A 498 0.45 8.01 2.18
C VAL A 498 -0.65 7.18 1.55
N ASN A 499 -1.77 7.81 1.17
CA ASN A 499 -2.95 7.20 0.58
C ASN A 499 -3.02 7.49 -0.92
N TYR A 500 -3.05 6.42 -1.72
CA TYR A 500 -3.04 6.45 -3.18
C TYR A 500 -4.40 6.18 -3.82
N ARG A 501 -5.44 5.91 -3.03
CA ARG A 501 -6.77 5.47 -3.52
C ARG A 501 -7.90 6.42 -3.17
N THR A 502 -7.82 7.07 -2.02
CA THR A 502 -8.91 7.89 -1.48
C THR A 502 -8.52 9.34 -1.55
N SER A 503 -9.39 10.18 -2.10
CA SER A 503 -9.18 11.63 -2.13
C SER A 503 -9.09 12.21 -0.72
N HIS A 504 -8.46 13.37 -0.60
CA HIS A 504 -8.38 14.10 0.66
C HIS A 504 -9.78 14.31 1.29
N GLN A 505 -10.78 14.67 0.49
CA GLN A 505 -12.14 14.98 0.91
C GLN A 505 -12.84 13.74 1.50
N ILE A 506 -12.76 12.59 0.83
CA ILE A 506 -13.34 11.34 1.33
C ILE A 506 -12.59 10.88 2.59
N ARG A 507 -11.26 10.97 2.60
CA ARG A 507 -10.43 10.60 3.75
C ARG A 507 -10.83 11.43 4.98
N MET A 508 -10.91 12.75 4.85
CA MET A 508 -11.32 13.64 5.94
C MET A 508 -12.68 13.28 6.53
N GLN A 509 -13.67 12.90 5.70
CA GLN A 509 -14.97 12.47 6.22
C GLN A 509 -14.87 11.10 6.90
N ALA A 510 -14.12 10.16 6.34
CA ALA A 510 -13.90 8.84 6.95
C ALA A 510 -13.16 8.93 8.30
N ASP A 511 -12.18 9.83 8.42
CA ASP A 511 -11.40 10.06 9.65
C ASP A 511 -12.27 10.56 10.80
N ARG A 512 -13.44 11.17 10.53
CA ARG A 512 -14.42 11.57 11.57
C ARG A 512 -15.18 10.39 12.17
N LEU A 513 -15.28 9.26 11.44
CA LEU A 513 -16.04 8.08 11.88
C LEU A 513 -15.22 7.16 12.79
N LEU A 514 -13.89 7.29 12.78
CA LEU A 514 -12.98 6.38 13.46
C LEU A 514 -12.11 7.16 14.45
N GLY A 515 -11.73 6.51 15.55
CA GLY A 515 -10.85 7.12 16.56
C GLY A 515 -9.49 7.49 15.97
N ALA A 516 -8.90 8.58 16.47
CA ALA A 516 -7.58 9.05 16.01
C ALA A 516 -6.44 8.05 16.30
N GLU A 517 -6.62 7.20 17.31
CA GLU A 517 -5.74 6.07 17.63
C GLU A 517 -6.57 4.81 17.84
N VAL A 518 -6.07 3.68 17.37
CA VAL A 518 -6.63 2.35 17.64
C VAL A 518 -5.53 1.52 18.31
N ALA A 519 -5.84 0.89 19.44
CA ALA A 519 -4.91 -0.02 20.12
C ALA A 519 -5.39 -1.46 19.99
N ASP A 520 -4.46 -2.40 19.80
CA ASP A 520 -4.75 -3.83 19.96
C ASP A 520 -4.75 -4.26 21.43
N VAL A 521 -5.08 -5.53 21.68
CA VAL A 521 -5.13 -6.12 23.03
C VAL A 521 -3.77 -6.11 23.73
N ASP A 522 -2.68 -6.09 22.94
CA ASP A 522 -1.31 -6.08 23.44
C ASP A 522 -0.79 -4.66 23.72
N GLY A 523 -1.63 -3.64 23.49
CA GLY A 523 -1.30 -2.24 23.70
C GLY A 523 -0.52 -1.60 22.55
N ASN A 524 -0.37 -2.27 21.40
CA ASN A 524 0.23 -1.65 20.23
C ASN A 524 -0.74 -0.65 19.63
N LYS A 525 -0.33 0.61 19.55
CA LYS A 525 -1.13 1.70 19.02
C LYS A 525 -0.85 1.91 17.53
N GLU A 526 -1.92 2.11 16.78
CA GLU A 526 -1.91 2.57 15.39
C GLU A 526 -2.50 3.98 15.37
N SER A 527 -1.63 4.96 15.14
CA SER A 527 -2.06 6.34 14.93
C SER A 527 -2.55 6.50 13.50
N ARG A 528 -3.74 7.09 13.34
CA ARG A 528 -4.30 7.44 12.03
C ARG A 528 -4.00 8.88 11.64
N ARG A 529 -3.45 9.66 12.58
CA ARG A 529 -2.97 11.03 12.35
C ARG A 529 -1.82 11.04 11.35
N GLY A 530 -1.74 12.09 10.54
CA GLY A 530 -0.70 12.24 9.53
C GLY A 530 -0.91 11.40 8.26
N THR A 531 -2.05 10.73 8.10
CA THR A 531 -2.37 10.10 6.80
C THR A 531 -2.60 11.21 5.76
N VAL A 532 -1.91 11.19 4.61
CA VAL A 532 -2.02 12.18 3.54
C VAL A 532 -2.54 11.50 2.27
N SER A 533 -3.51 12.10 1.58
CA SER A 533 -3.96 11.65 0.27
C SER A 533 -3.21 12.37 -0.83
N VAL A 534 -2.73 11.62 -1.84
CA VAL A 534 -1.94 12.20 -2.94
C VAL A 534 -2.77 12.98 -3.97
N PHE A 535 -4.10 13.01 -3.82
CA PHE A 535 -5.00 13.73 -4.73
C PHE A 535 -6.26 14.26 -4.04
N ASN A 536 -6.85 15.29 -4.65
CA ASN A 536 -8.13 15.87 -4.26
C ASN A 536 -9.29 15.29 -5.10
N GLY A 537 -10.48 15.28 -4.51
CA GLY A 537 -11.76 15.01 -5.16
C GLY A 537 -12.73 16.18 -4.96
N PRO A 538 -13.97 16.06 -5.46
CA PRO A 538 -14.98 17.10 -5.27
C PRO A 538 -15.26 17.34 -3.79
N THR A 539 -15.62 18.57 -3.44
CA THR A 539 -16.05 18.94 -2.08
C THR A 539 -17.27 18.10 -1.68
N PRO A 540 -17.28 17.50 -0.46
CA PRO A 540 -18.38 16.66 0.02
C PRO A 540 -19.72 17.39 0.14
#